data_AF-A0A816HI43-F1
#
_entry.id   AF-A0A816HI43-F1
#
_cell.length_a   1.000
_cell.length_b   1.000
_cell.length_c   1.000
_cell.angle_alpha   90.00
_cell.angle_beta   90.00
_cell.angle_gamma   90.00
#
_symmetry.space_group_name_H-M   'P 1'
#
loop_
_entity.id
_entity.type
_entity.pdbx_description
1 polymer ?
#
loop_
_entity_poly.entity_id
_entity_poly.type
_entity_poly.pdbx_seq_one_letter_code
_entity_poly.pdbx_strand_id
1 'polypeptide(L)'
;LANQGYHVIAPDQRGCGRTITIDRNSDDDFTSFSMLNSCQDIITLLHRLNISKVKSIIGRDLGAPIAANLALIRPDIFESLIMTSAPYLGPPSIDTPSKAPVIEALKQLGKKHYRWYFSSVEQANLDMLNAEQGLKEFFRGYLYLKGAQHPQNKNIFQLKELTAVELCKLPEYYIMPLDRTMPQIVLSNIPDTAILQQEMSSWLTEDELQVYTDEYQRSSFKGGLQYYKCFASDYDQNQLKVFSGMKIKCPAMFISGANDWG
;
A
#
# COMPACT_ATOMS: atom_id res chain seq x y z
N LEU A 1 15.99 15.51 -6.46
CA LEU A 1 16.05 15.00 -7.86
C LEU A 1 16.00 16.12 -8.90
N ALA A 2 14.97 16.99 -8.88
CA ALA A 2 14.90 18.13 -9.81
C ALA A 2 16.14 19.05 -9.78
N ASN A 3 16.61 19.42 -8.58
CA ASN A 3 17.84 20.20 -8.39
C ASN A 3 19.12 19.49 -8.88
N GLN A 4 19.04 18.20 -9.19
CA GLN A 4 20.14 17.39 -9.75
C GLN A 4 19.98 17.19 -11.27
N GLY A 5 19.07 17.92 -11.93
CA GLY A 5 18.88 17.90 -13.39
C GLY A 5 17.87 16.87 -13.91
N TYR A 6 17.13 16.18 -13.04
CA TYR A 6 16.10 15.22 -13.46
C TYR A 6 14.74 15.89 -13.65
N HIS A 7 14.03 15.54 -14.72
CA HIS A 7 12.58 15.79 -14.81
C HIS A 7 11.86 14.72 -13.96
N VAL A 8 11.21 15.15 -12.88
CA VAL A 8 10.52 14.28 -11.93
C VAL A 8 9.01 14.37 -12.14
N ILE A 9 8.35 13.22 -12.26
CA ILE A 9 6.90 13.11 -12.38
C ILE A 9 6.40 12.27 -11.20
N ALA A 10 5.50 12.83 -10.39
CA ALA A 10 4.90 12.18 -9.23
C ALA A 10 3.37 12.33 -9.30
N PRO A 11 2.66 11.40 -9.97
CA PRO A 11 1.22 11.47 -10.10
C PRO A 11 0.50 10.91 -8.86
N ASP A 12 -0.70 11.41 -8.58
CA ASP A 12 -1.65 10.68 -7.76
C ASP A 12 -2.15 9.46 -8.53
N GLN A 13 -2.08 8.27 -7.93
CA GLN A 13 -2.61 7.07 -8.56
C GLN A 13 -4.15 7.11 -8.65
N ARG A 14 -4.73 6.20 -9.44
CA ARG A 14 -6.18 6.05 -9.52
C ARG A 14 -6.80 5.90 -8.13
N GLY A 15 -7.84 6.67 -7.86
CA GLY A 15 -8.51 6.69 -6.55
C GLY A 15 -7.76 7.43 -5.43
N CYS A 16 -6.63 8.08 -5.71
CA CYS A 16 -5.90 8.90 -4.76
C CYS A 16 -5.95 10.39 -5.12
N GLY A 17 -5.87 11.24 -4.10
CA GLY A 17 -5.67 12.69 -4.21
C GLY A 17 -6.62 13.38 -5.20
N ARG A 18 -6.06 13.88 -6.30
CA ARG A 18 -6.79 14.62 -7.33
C ARG A 18 -7.01 13.84 -8.62
N THR A 19 -6.60 12.57 -8.68
CA THR A 19 -6.89 11.71 -9.83
C THR A 19 -8.35 11.27 -9.83
N ILE A 20 -9.05 11.59 -10.92
CA ILE A 20 -10.47 11.27 -11.11
C ILE A 20 -10.57 9.94 -11.85
N THR A 21 -11.25 8.97 -11.27
CA THR A 21 -11.72 7.77 -11.94
C THR A 21 -13.15 8.02 -12.42
N ILE A 22 -13.43 7.74 -13.70
CA ILE A 22 -14.76 7.98 -14.30
C ILE A 22 -15.84 7.10 -13.64
N ASP A 23 -15.43 5.98 -13.03
CA ASP A 23 -16.31 4.97 -12.45
C ASP A 23 -16.39 5.02 -10.91
N ARG A 24 -16.32 6.21 -10.31
CA ARG A 24 -16.43 6.37 -8.84
C ARG A 24 -17.76 5.90 -8.24
N ASN A 25 -18.76 5.60 -9.08
CA ASN A 25 -20.13 5.32 -8.64
C ASN A 25 -20.53 3.85 -8.73
N SER A 26 -19.68 2.96 -9.27
CA SER A 26 -19.88 1.52 -9.08
C SER A 26 -18.85 1.01 -8.07
N ASP A 27 -19.18 1.11 -6.78
CA ASP A 27 -18.41 0.50 -5.67
C ASP A 27 -18.18 -1.04 -5.87
N ASP A 28 -18.86 -1.61 -6.87
CA ASP A 28 -18.82 -3.02 -7.26
C ASP A 28 -17.64 -3.39 -8.18
N ASP A 29 -17.13 -2.51 -9.06
CA ASP A 29 -16.06 -2.88 -9.98
C ASP A 29 -14.65 -2.58 -9.44
N PHE A 30 -14.24 -3.39 -8.47
CA PHE A 30 -12.85 -3.38 -7.98
C PHE A 30 -11.85 -3.73 -9.08
N THR A 31 -12.23 -4.43 -10.16
CA THR A 31 -11.29 -4.87 -11.20
C THR A 31 -10.67 -3.70 -11.97
N SER A 32 -11.36 -2.54 -11.98
CA SER A 32 -10.80 -1.28 -12.46
C SER A 32 -9.52 -0.88 -11.71
N PHE A 33 -9.32 -1.30 -10.46
CA PHE A 33 -8.13 -1.03 -9.64
C PHE A 33 -7.05 -2.13 -9.72
N SER A 34 -7.12 -3.00 -10.73
CA SER A 34 -6.12 -4.04 -10.95
C SER A 34 -4.71 -3.49 -11.14
N MET A 35 -3.71 -4.34 -10.87
CA MET A 35 -2.29 -4.03 -11.08
C MET A 35 -2.00 -3.62 -12.53
N LEU A 36 -2.62 -4.29 -13.50
CA LEU A 36 -2.46 -3.99 -14.92
C LEU A 36 -3.05 -2.64 -15.31
N ASN A 37 -4.24 -2.30 -14.80
CA ASN A 37 -4.82 -0.97 -15.04
C ASN A 37 -3.98 0.14 -14.40
N SER A 38 -3.38 -0.13 -13.25
CA SER A 38 -2.45 0.81 -12.60
C SER A 38 -1.17 1.02 -13.44
N CYS A 39 -0.66 -0.04 -14.07
CA CYS A 39 0.45 0.06 -15.03
C CYS A 39 0.02 0.85 -16.28
N GLN A 40 -1.18 0.58 -16.81
CA GLN A 40 -1.76 1.25 -17.97
C GLN A 40 -1.83 2.77 -17.76
N ASP A 41 -2.21 3.23 -16.57
CA ASP A 41 -2.28 4.67 -16.24
C ASP A 41 -0.92 5.34 -16.42
N ILE A 42 0.14 4.74 -15.90
CA ILE A 42 1.49 5.30 -16.00
C ILE A 42 1.97 5.31 -17.46
N ILE A 43 1.74 4.24 -18.21
CA ILE A 43 2.10 4.18 -19.64
C ILE A 43 1.33 5.25 -20.43
N THR A 44 0.04 5.42 -20.13
CA THR A 44 -0.82 6.41 -20.79
C THR A 44 -0.38 7.83 -20.46
N LEU A 45 -0.05 8.10 -19.19
CA LEU A 45 0.50 9.39 -18.76
C LEU A 45 1.79 9.72 -19.52
N LEU A 46 2.75 8.78 -19.58
CA LEU A 46 4.01 8.97 -20.29
C LEU A 46 3.77 9.23 -21.78
N HIS A 47 2.87 8.48 -22.40
CA HIS A 47 2.48 8.70 -23.80
C HIS A 47 1.91 10.11 -24.02
N ARG A 48 1.00 10.57 -23.14
CA ARG A 48 0.41 11.92 -23.22
C ARG A 48 1.43 13.04 -23.01
N LEU A 49 2.50 12.76 -22.26
CA LEU A 49 3.62 13.68 -22.05
C LEU A 49 4.69 13.57 -23.15
N ASN A 50 4.48 12.72 -24.17
CA ASN A 50 5.46 12.41 -25.23
C ASN A 50 6.80 11.88 -24.69
N ILE A 51 6.76 11.12 -23.60
CA ILE A 51 7.92 10.50 -22.97
C ILE A 51 7.98 9.04 -23.39
N SER A 52 8.99 8.68 -24.17
CA SER A 52 9.20 7.31 -24.65
C SER A 52 10.18 6.50 -23.80
N LYS A 53 11.01 7.17 -22.99
CA LYS A 53 11.96 6.54 -22.07
C LYS A 53 11.99 7.24 -20.72
N VAL A 54 12.11 6.45 -19.66
CA VAL A 54 12.18 6.90 -18.28
C VAL A 54 13.46 6.34 -17.65
N LYS A 55 14.27 7.25 -17.09
CA LYS A 55 15.56 6.87 -16.52
C LYS A 55 15.42 5.91 -15.34
N SER A 56 14.43 6.15 -14.49
CA SER A 56 14.14 5.31 -13.34
C SER A 56 12.66 5.40 -12.99
N ILE A 57 12.03 4.25 -12.77
CA ILE A 57 10.72 4.17 -12.12
C ILE A 57 10.94 3.84 -10.64
N ILE A 58 10.31 4.64 -9.77
CA ILE A 58 10.50 4.54 -8.32
C ILE A 58 9.16 4.25 -7.68
N GLY A 59 9.08 3.19 -6.88
CA GLY A 59 7.87 2.77 -6.18
C GLY A 59 8.08 2.62 -4.68
N ARG A 60 7.09 3.06 -3.90
CA ARG A 60 7.02 2.89 -2.44
C ARG A 60 5.69 2.25 -2.06
N ASP A 61 5.71 1.33 -1.10
CA ASP A 61 4.50 0.63 -0.61
C ASP A 61 3.70 0.05 -1.80
N LEU A 62 2.42 0.35 -2.00
CA LEU A 62 1.64 -0.08 -3.18
C LEU A 62 2.22 0.37 -4.53
N GLY A 63 3.01 1.44 -4.56
CA GLY A 63 3.74 1.88 -5.74
C GLY A 63 4.90 0.96 -6.13
N ALA A 64 5.48 0.20 -5.19
CA ALA A 64 6.59 -0.71 -5.45
C ALA A 64 6.20 -1.87 -6.39
N PRO A 65 5.13 -2.66 -6.15
CA PRO A 65 4.71 -3.69 -7.10
C PRO A 65 4.26 -3.10 -8.44
N ILE A 66 3.71 -1.89 -8.49
CA ILE A 66 3.35 -1.23 -9.75
C ILE A 66 4.61 -0.90 -10.56
N ALA A 67 5.61 -0.26 -9.92
CA ALA A 67 6.89 0.04 -10.54
C ALA A 67 7.61 -1.23 -11.03
N ALA A 68 7.56 -2.30 -10.24
CA ALA A 68 8.16 -3.58 -10.58
C ALA A 68 7.47 -4.25 -11.78
N ASN A 69 6.13 -4.25 -11.83
CA ASN A 69 5.38 -4.77 -12.97
C ASN A 69 5.63 -3.94 -14.23
N LEU A 70 5.70 -2.61 -14.13
CA LEU A 70 6.07 -1.74 -15.25
C LEU A 70 7.47 -2.07 -15.81
N ALA A 71 8.46 -2.22 -14.94
CA ALA A 71 9.82 -2.61 -15.35
C ALA A 71 9.88 -4.04 -15.92
N LEU A 72 9.00 -4.93 -15.46
CA LEU A 72 8.87 -6.30 -15.96
C LEU A 72 8.27 -6.35 -17.37
N ILE A 73 7.18 -5.62 -17.60
CA ILE A 73 6.36 -5.74 -18.83
C ILE A 73 6.71 -4.69 -19.89
N ARG A 74 7.34 -3.57 -19.51
CA ARG A 74 7.82 -2.50 -20.42
C ARG A 74 9.32 -2.18 -20.22
N PRO A 75 10.21 -3.18 -20.38
CA PRO A 75 11.66 -2.94 -20.29
C PRO A 75 12.18 -2.00 -21.40
N ASP A 76 11.37 -1.74 -22.43
CA ASP A 76 11.65 -0.77 -23.48
C ASP A 76 11.47 0.70 -23.05
N ILE A 77 10.62 0.96 -22.04
CA ILE A 77 10.40 2.31 -21.48
C ILE A 77 11.33 2.59 -20.30
N PHE A 78 11.50 1.64 -19.38
CA PHE A 78 12.12 1.89 -18.07
C PHE A 78 13.56 1.39 -18.01
N GLU A 79 14.53 2.30 -17.88
CA GLU A 79 15.96 1.96 -17.87
C GLU A 79 16.46 1.45 -16.51
N SER A 80 15.75 1.73 -15.42
CA SER A 80 16.05 1.22 -14.08
C SER A 80 14.83 1.22 -13.17
N LEU A 81 14.89 0.44 -12.09
CA LEU A 81 13.85 0.30 -11.07
C LEU A 81 14.41 0.59 -9.68
N ILE A 82 13.69 1.38 -8.88
CA ILE A 82 13.94 1.51 -7.44
C ILE A 82 12.65 1.17 -6.70
N MET A 83 12.74 0.21 -5.78
CA MET A 83 11.65 -0.18 -4.89
C MET A 83 12.00 0.17 -3.46
N THR A 84 11.00 0.65 -2.71
CA THR A 84 11.15 1.01 -1.31
C THR A 84 10.04 0.42 -0.45
N SER A 85 10.37 0.01 0.77
CA SER A 85 9.46 -0.65 1.71
C SER A 85 8.98 -2.03 1.21
N ALA A 86 8.01 -2.10 0.29
CA ALA A 86 7.45 -3.38 -0.13
C ALA A 86 8.35 -4.11 -1.16
N PRO A 87 8.83 -5.33 -0.85
CA PRO A 87 9.59 -6.13 -1.80
C PRO A 87 8.70 -6.69 -2.91
N TYR A 88 9.27 -6.89 -4.10
CA TYR A 88 8.61 -7.57 -5.21
C TYR A 88 9.12 -9.00 -5.36
N LEU A 89 8.25 -9.98 -5.13
CA LEU A 89 8.58 -11.41 -5.18
C LEU A 89 8.58 -12.01 -6.60
N GLY A 90 8.32 -11.18 -7.61
CA GLY A 90 8.10 -11.63 -8.98
C GLY A 90 6.61 -11.82 -9.31
N PRO A 91 6.29 -12.06 -10.59
CA PRO A 91 4.95 -12.42 -11.01
C PRO A 91 4.55 -13.76 -10.37
N PRO A 92 3.26 -13.97 -10.06
CA PRO A 92 2.78 -15.24 -9.50
C PRO A 92 3.16 -16.44 -10.39
N SER A 93 3.51 -17.55 -9.76
CA SER A 93 3.65 -18.83 -10.45
C SER A 93 2.28 -19.32 -10.91
N ILE A 94 2.26 -20.17 -11.95
CA ILE A 94 1.05 -20.85 -12.41
C ILE A 94 0.37 -21.59 -11.24
N ASP A 95 1.19 -22.20 -10.38
CA ASP A 95 0.76 -23.01 -9.24
C ASP A 95 0.56 -22.21 -7.94
N THR A 96 0.64 -20.87 -7.98
CA THR A 96 0.42 -20.07 -6.77
C THR A 96 -0.97 -20.37 -6.18
N PRO A 97 -1.05 -20.81 -4.90
CA PRO A 97 -2.31 -21.22 -4.29
C PRO A 97 -3.21 -20.01 -4.00
N SER A 98 -4.49 -20.28 -3.76
CA SER A 98 -5.42 -19.26 -3.28
C SER A 98 -5.11 -18.87 -1.83
N LYS A 99 -5.39 -17.62 -1.47
CA LYS A 99 -5.18 -17.08 -0.11
C LYS A 99 -6.29 -17.46 0.86
N ALA A 100 -7.44 -17.93 0.38
CA ALA A 100 -8.62 -18.23 1.19
C ALA A 100 -8.36 -19.09 2.44
N PRO A 101 -7.53 -20.16 2.41
CA PRO A 101 -7.30 -21.00 3.58
C PRO A 101 -6.67 -20.26 4.77
N VAL A 102 -5.72 -19.36 4.51
CA VAL A 102 -5.05 -18.58 5.57
C VAL A 102 -6.00 -17.58 6.20
N ILE A 103 -6.90 -17.00 5.40
CA ILE A 103 -7.93 -16.06 5.86
C ILE A 103 -8.87 -16.76 6.84
N GLU A 104 -9.39 -17.92 6.46
CA GLU A 104 -10.31 -18.67 7.32
C GLU A 104 -9.62 -19.15 8.60
N ALA A 105 -8.36 -19.58 8.51
CA ALA A 105 -7.58 -19.95 9.68
C ALA A 105 -7.37 -18.78 10.66
N LEU A 106 -7.13 -17.55 10.18
CA LEU A 106 -7.05 -16.37 11.05
C LEU A 106 -8.37 -16.06 11.74
N LYS A 107 -9.50 -16.17 11.02
CA LYS A 107 -10.83 -15.95 11.62
C LYS A 107 -11.11 -16.93 12.76
N GLN A 108 -10.72 -18.19 12.61
CA GLN A 108 -10.82 -19.21 13.68
C GLN A 108 -10.02 -18.84 14.94
N LEU A 109 -8.96 -18.05 14.78
CA LEU A 109 -8.16 -17.51 15.90
C LEU A 109 -8.71 -16.18 16.43
N GLY A 110 -9.87 -15.71 15.97
CA GLY A 110 -10.42 -14.41 16.33
C GLY A 110 -9.58 -13.24 15.79
N LYS A 111 -8.86 -13.45 14.68
CA LYS A 111 -7.97 -12.46 14.06
C LYS A 111 -8.33 -12.20 12.60
N LYS A 112 -7.86 -11.05 12.08
CA LYS A 112 -7.91 -10.67 10.66
C LYS A 112 -6.67 -9.88 10.27
N HIS A 113 -6.15 -10.07 9.07
CA HIS A 113 -5.09 -9.21 8.57
C HIS A 113 -5.65 -7.87 8.09
N TYR A 114 -4.89 -6.80 8.23
CA TYR A 114 -5.31 -5.44 7.86
C TYR A 114 -5.77 -5.33 6.40
N ARG A 115 -5.09 -6.01 5.46
CA ARG A 115 -5.50 -6.10 4.05
C ARG A 115 -6.91 -6.66 3.87
N TRP A 116 -7.33 -7.62 4.69
CA TRP A 116 -8.70 -8.17 4.64
C TRP A 116 -9.71 -7.19 5.24
N TYR A 117 -9.37 -6.52 6.34
CA TYR A 117 -10.17 -5.41 6.83
C TYR A 117 -10.33 -4.30 5.76
N PHE A 118 -9.25 -3.86 5.12
CA PHE A 118 -9.29 -2.85 4.05
C PHE A 118 -10.03 -3.30 2.79
N SER A 119 -10.14 -4.60 2.53
CA SER A 119 -10.98 -5.12 1.44
C SER A 119 -12.49 -4.92 1.67
N SER A 120 -12.91 -4.67 2.92
CA SER A 120 -14.28 -4.22 3.23
C SER A 120 -14.44 -2.71 2.95
N VAL A 121 -14.29 -2.34 1.67
CA VAL A 121 -14.11 -0.96 1.19
C VAL A 121 -15.03 0.04 1.89
N GLU A 122 -16.34 -0.25 1.94
CA GLU A 122 -17.30 0.66 2.54
C GLU A 122 -17.17 0.80 4.05
N GLN A 123 -17.09 -0.33 4.75
CA GLN A 123 -16.97 -0.31 6.20
C GLN A 123 -15.65 0.33 6.62
N ALA A 124 -14.53 -0.10 6.04
CA ALA A 124 -13.21 0.43 6.37
C ALA A 124 -13.10 1.92 6.03
N ASN A 125 -13.71 2.38 4.94
CA ASN A 125 -13.78 3.80 4.60
C ASN A 125 -14.57 4.60 5.65
N LEU A 126 -15.76 4.13 6.03
CA LEU A 126 -16.60 4.79 7.02
C LEU A 126 -15.92 4.82 8.40
N ASP A 127 -15.31 3.71 8.81
CA ASP A 127 -14.58 3.61 10.07
C ASP A 127 -13.46 4.67 10.14
N MET A 128 -12.65 4.78 9.08
CA MET A 128 -11.49 5.68 9.07
C MET A 128 -11.86 7.15 8.86
N LEU A 129 -12.86 7.47 8.03
CA LEU A 129 -13.34 8.85 7.88
C LEU A 129 -14.01 9.38 9.15
N ASN A 130 -14.73 8.51 9.86
CA ASN A 130 -15.45 8.85 11.08
C ASN A 130 -14.72 8.35 12.33
N ALA A 131 -13.39 8.28 12.27
CA ALA A 131 -12.57 7.91 13.41
C ALA A 131 -12.88 8.83 14.61
N GLU A 132 -13.10 8.24 15.79
CA GLU A 132 -13.50 8.98 17.01
C GLU A 132 -12.49 10.07 17.39
N GLN A 133 -11.20 9.80 17.18
CA GLN A 133 -10.12 10.76 17.39
C GLN A 133 -10.05 11.90 16.35
N GLY A 134 -10.90 11.87 15.33
CA GLY A 134 -10.83 12.75 14.16
C GLY A 134 -9.79 12.28 13.14
N LEU A 135 -10.03 12.63 11.87
CA LEU A 135 -9.23 12.16 10.74
C LEU A 135 -7.73 12.52 10.85
N LYS A 136 -7.42 13.74 11.29
CA LYS A 136 -6.04 14.22 11.43
C LYS A 136 -5.24 13.41 12.45
N GLU A 137 -5.82 13.16 13.61
CA GLU A 137 -5.16 12.38 14.66
C GLU A 137 -5.15 10.88 14.35
N PHE A 138 -6.15 10.39 13.60
CA PHE A 138 -6.07 9.06 13.00
C PHE A 138 -4.85 8.93 12.08
N PHE A 139 -4.61 9.87 11.16
CA PHE A 139 -3.42 9.85 10.29
C PHE A 139 -2.13 9.93 11.08
N ARG A 140 -2.04 10.85 12.05
CA ARG A 140 -0.87 10.97 12.92
C ARG A 140 -0.55 9.63 13.58
N GLY A 141 -1.54 9.05 14.26
CA GLY A 141 -1.37 7.79 14.96
C GLY A 141 -1.06 6.63 14.02
N TYR A 142 -1.72 6.56 12.86
CA TYR A 142 -1.47 5.52 11.85
C TYR A 142 -0.05 5.56 11.29
N LEU A 143 0.47 6.76 11.00
CA LEU A 143 1.84 6.96 10.53
C LEU A 143 2.86 6.64 11.63
N TYR A 144 2.59 7.04 12.87
CA TYR A 144 3.43 6.69 14.02
C TYR A 144 3.51 5.17 14.26
N LEU A 145 2.38 4.48 14.20
CA LEU A 145 2.26 3.03 14.40
C LEU A 145 3.16 2.23 13.45
N LYS A 146 3.35 2.75 12.23
CA LYS A 146 4.24 2.21 11.19
C LYS A 146 5.67 2.76 11.25
N GLY A 147 5.91 3.77 12.08
CA GLY A 147 7.20 4.46 12.23
C GLY A 147 8.21 3.66 13.03
N ALA A 148 9.50 3.94 12.80
CA ALA A 148 10.59 3.25 13.49
C ALA A 148 10.59 3.53 15.00
N GLN A 149 9.97 4.61 15.46
CA GLN A 149 9.84 4.98 16.87
C GLN A 149 8.98 3.99 17.66
N HIS A 150 7.96 3.41 17.02
CA HIS A 150 7.00 2.55 17.70
C HIS A 150 7.69 1.30 18.28
N PRO A 151 7.45 0.95 19.57
CA PRO A 151 8.16 -0.15 20.24
C PRO A 151 8.01 -1.51 19.53
N GLN A 152 6.83 -1.82 18.97
CA GLN A 152 6.61 -3.07 18.24
C GLN A 152 7.42 -3.16 16.93
N ASN A 153 8.07 -2.08 16.48
CA ASN A 153 8.85 -2.06 15.24
C ASN A 153 10.36 -2.25 15.49
N LYS A 154 10.79 -2.38 16.76
CA LYS A 154 12.20 -2.53 17.12
C LYS A 154 12.76 -3.94 16.92
N ASN A 155 11.92 -4.96 16.90
CA ASN A 155 12.32 -6.37 16.89
C ASN A 155 11.72 -7.10 15.69
N ILE A 156 12.14 -6.74 14.48
CA ILE A 156 11.65 -7.33 13.24
C ILE A 156 12.36 -8.66 12.99
N PHE A 157 11.61 -9.64 12.50
CA PHE A 157 12.12 -10.97 12.15
C PHE A 157 11.41 -11.51 10.92
N GLN A 158 12.09 -12.42 10.21
CA GLN A 158 11.50 -13.13 9.10
C GLN A 158 10.50 -14.19 9.61
N LEU A 159 9.30 -14.21 9.05
CA LEU A 159 8.32 -15.28 9.28
C LEU A 159 8.82 -16.59 8.68
N LYS A 160 8.59 -17.71 9.38
CA LYS A 160 9.02 -19.04 8.90
C LYS A 160 8.16 -19.56 7.76
N GLU A 161 6.89 -19.20 7.75
CA GLU A 161 5.88 -19.68 6.80
C GLU A 161 4.67 -18.75 6.78
N LEU A 162 3.79 -18.90 5.79
CA LEU A 162 2.57 -18.11 5.65
C LEU A 162 1.36 -18.86 6.24
N THR A 163 1.46 -19.23 7.52
CA THR A 163 0.34 -19.84 8.28
C THR A 163 -0.32 -18.80 9.19
N ALA A 164 -1.57 -19.01 9.57
CA ALA A 164 -2.29 -18.08 10.46
C ALA A 164 -1.57 -17.89 11.80
N VAL A 165 -1.01 -18.97 12.37
CA VAL A 165 -0.27 -18.93 13.64
C VAL A 165 1.03 -18.12 13.49
N GLU A 166 1.77 -18.31 12.40
CA GLU A 166 3.01 -17.58 12.16
C GLU A 166 2.72 -16.09 11.93
N LEU A 167 1.66 -15.77 11.17
CA LEU A 167 1.24 -14.39 10.93
C LEU A 167 0.88 -13.66 12.24
N CYS A 168 0.25 -14.33 13.21
CA CYS A 168 -0.10 -13.74 14.51
C CYS A 168 1.10 -13.23 15.33
N LYS A 169 2.34 -13.48 14.90
CA LYS A 169 3.55 -12.89 15.50
C LYS A 169 3.82 -11.46 15.03
N LEU A 170 3.21 -11.04 13.92
CA LEU A 170 3.29 -9.67 13.43
C LEU A 170 2.58 -8.70 14.41
N PRO A 171 2.90 -7.40 14.36
CA PRO A 171 2.21 -6.40 15.16
C PRO A 171 0.69 -6.43 14.97
N GLU A 172 -0.04 -5.96 15.99
CA GLU A 172 -1.50 -5.99 16.02
C GLU A 172 -2.13 -5.21 14.85
N TYR A 173 -1.44 -4.18 14.36
CA TYR A 173 -1.88 -3.39 13.21
C TYR A 173 -1.67 -4.08 11.87
N TYR A 174 -0.92 -5.20 11.82
CA TYR A 174 -0.92 -6.13 10.69
C TYR A 174 -1.96 -7.23 10.89
N ILE A 175 -2.00 -7.85 12.08
CA ILE A 175 -2.94 -8.92 12.44
C ILE A 175 -3.84 -8.44 13.59
N MET A 176 -4.97 -7.88 13.20
CA MET A 176 -5.94 -7.23 14.06
C MET A 176 -6.85 -8.27 14.74
N PRO A 177 -7.36 -8.01 15.95
CA PRO A 177 -8.56 -8.65 16.46
C PRO A 177 -9.74 -8.55 15.47
N LEU A 178 -10.52 -9.63 15.35
CA LEU A 178 -11.59 -9.74 14.36
C LEU A 178 -12.68 -8.68 14.55
N ASP A 179 -12.96 -8.29 15.79
CA ASP A 179 -14.00 -7.35 16.23
C ASP A 179 -13.54 -5.88 16.28
N ARG A 180 -12.29 -5.57 15.92
CA ARG A 180 -11.73 -4.21 16.02
C ARG A 180 -11.56 -3.54 14.66
N THR A 181 -11.72 -2.21 14.63
CA THR A 181 -11.50 -1.37 13.43
C THR A 181 -10.09 -0.78 13.43
N MET A 182 -9.58 -0.33 12.28
CA MET A 182 -8.23 0.25 12.21
C MET A 182 -8.07 1.49 13.11
N PRO A 183 -9.03 2.45 13.17
CA PRO A 183 -8.96 3.56 14.11
C PRO A 183 -8.86 3.14 15.57
N GLN A 184 -9.59 2.09 15.97
CA GLN A 184 -9.50 1.54 17.32
C GLN A 184 -8.14 0.89 17.60
N ILE A 185 -7.52 0.24 16.60
CA ILE A 185 -6.17 -0.31 16.74
C ILE A 185 -5.14 0.79 16.86
N VAL A 186 -5.26 1.85 16.05
CA VAL A 186 -4.42 3.04 16.16
C VAL A 186 -4.54 3.63 17.56
N LEU A 187 -5.75 3.94 18.03
CA LEU A 187 -5.96 4.54 19.35
C LEU A 187 -5.36 3.73 20.50
N SER A 188 -5.47 2.40 20.46
CA SER A 188 -4.96 1.54 21.55
C SER A 188 -3.44 1.34 21.51
N ASN A 189 -2.75 1.75 20.45
CA ASN A 189 -1.32 1.49 20.24
C ASN A 189 -0.49 2.77 20.08
N ILE A 190 -1.04 3.95 20.42
CA ILE A 190 -0.31 5.22 20.37
C ILE A 190 -0.18 5.85 21.76
N PRO A 191 0.91 6.59 22.04
CA PRO A 191 0.98 7.45 23.22
C PRO A 191 0.06 8.66 23.06
N ASP A 192 -0.03 9.49 24.11
CA ASP A 192 -0.79 10.74 24.08
C ASP A 192 -0.36 11.64 22.91
N THR A 193 -1.31 12.39 22.37
CA THR A 193 -1.11 13.25 21.18
C THR A 193 0.07 14.23 21.32
N ALA A 194 0.30 14.78 22.51
CA ALA A 194 1.44 15.69 22.74
C ALA A 194 2.79 14.99 22.55
N ILE A 195 2.90 13.73 23.00
CA ILE A 195 4.10 12.90 22.83
C ILE A 195 4.26 12.56 21.35
N LEU A 196 3.18 12.15 20.67
CA LEU A 196 3.21 11.89 19.23
C LEU A 196 3.71 13.10 18.43
N GLN A 197 3.16 14.29 18.69
CA GLN A 197 3.57 15.52 18.02
C GLN A 197 5.07 15.78 18.21
N GLN A 198 5.57 15.62 19.44
CA GLN A 198 6.98 15.80 19.73
C GLN A 198 7.86 14.78 18.97
N GLU A 199 7.53 13.50 19.01
CA GLU A 199 8.31 12.43 18.39
C GLU A 199 8.30 12.48 16.85
N MET A 200 7.22 13.00 16.26
CA MET A 200 7.06 13.08 14.81
C MET A 200 7.56 14.41 14.21
N SER A 201 7.72 15.46 15.02
CA SER A 201 8.05 16.83 14.56
C SER A 201 9.30 16.96 13.69
N SER A 202 10.22 16.00 13.77
CA SER A 202 11.46 16.01 12.98
C SER A 202 11.29 15.53 11.54
N TRP A 203 10.19 14.84 11.22
CA TRP A 203 9.98 14.22 9.90
C TRP A 203 8.56 14.36 9.34
N LEU A 204 7.60 14.81 10.16
CA LEU A 204 6.24 15.14 9.73
C LEU A 204 5.75 16.39 10.45
N THR A 205 5.63 17.48 9.71
CA THR A 205 5.09 18.75 10.21
C THR A 205 3.56 18.73 10.25
N GLU A 206 2.96 19.68 10.98
CA GLU A 206 1.51 19.84 11.03
C GLU A 206 0.88 20.20 9.68
N ASP A 207 1.60 20.98 8.87
CA ASP A 207 1.14 21.39 7.55
C ASP A 207 1.19 20.19 6.57
N GLU A 208 2.24 19.37 6.62
CA GLU A 208 2.31 18.14 5.82
C GLU A 208 1.22 17.15 6.21
N LEU A 209 0.97 16.96 7.52
CA LEU A 209 -0.13 16.13 8.01
C LEU A 209 -1.51 16.69 7.59
N GLN A 210 -1.65 18.02 7.53
CA GLN A 210 -2.87 18.67 7.07
C GLN A 210 -3.15 18.36 5.61
N VAL A 211 -2.12 18.33 4.74
CA VAL A 211 -2.27 17.93 3.33
C VAL A 211 -2.92 16.55 3.23
N TYR A 212 -2.43 15.55 3.97
CA TYR A 212 -3.06 14.20 3.95
C TYR A 212 -4.52 14.25 4.40
N THR A 213 -4.80 14.99 5.46
CA THR A 213 -6.16 15.11 6.01
C THR A 213 -7.12 15.73 4.99
N ASP A 214 -6.72 16.85 4.36
CA ASP A 214 -7.54 17.58 3.40
C ASP A 214 -7.80 16.76 2.12
N GLU A 215 -6.77 16.04 1.65
CA GLU A 215 -6.89 15.20 0.47
C GLU A 215 -7.88 14.05 0.71
N TYR A 216 -7.75 13.32 1.82
CA TYR A 216 -8.64 12.19 2.12
C TYR A 216 -10.04 12.63 2.58
N GLN A 217 -10.18 13.79 3.20
CA GLN A 217 -11.50 14.38 3.47
C GLN A 217 -12.27 14.63 2.18
N ARG A 218 -11.57 14.98 1.10
CA ARG A 218 -12.16 15.22 -0.23
C ARG A 218 -12.32 13.95 -1.05
N SER A 219 -11.32 13.06 -1.06
CA SER A 219 -11.29 11.87 -1.93
C SER A 219 -11.89 10.62 -1.30
N SER A 220 -12.09 10.61 0.03
CA SER A 220 -12.32 9.41 0.84
C SER A 220 -11.15 8.41 0.79
N PHE A 221 -11.27 7.29 1.51
CA PHE A 221 -10.35 6.16 1.41
C PHE A 221 -10.77 5.15 0.33
N LYS A 222 -12.02 5.22 -0.17
CA LYS A 222 -12.61 4.19 -1.04
C LYS A 222 -11.70 3.79 -2.20
N GLY A 223 -11.18 4.77 -2.95
CA GLY A 223 -10.32 4.52 -4.10
C GLY A 223 -9.07 3.72 -3.75
N GLY A 224 -8.33 4.13 -2.72
CA GLY A 224 -7.17 3.39 -2.20
C GLY A 224 -7.54 2.00 -1.65
N LEU A 225 -8.74 1.85 -1.07
CA LEU A 225 -9.21 0.58 -0.52
C LEU A 225 -9.56 -0.46 -1.61
N GLN A 226 -9.93 -0.02 -2.81
CA GLN A 226 -10.23 -0.94 -3.93
C GLN A 226 -9.02 -1.79 -4.33
N TYR A 227 -7.78 -1.28 -4.19
CA TYR A 227 -6.57 -2.08 -4.38
C TYR A 227 -6.53 -3.29 -3.43
N TYR A 228 -6.95 -3.13 -2.17
CA TYR A 228 -7.00 -4.23 -1.22
C TYR A 228 -8.11 -5.24 -1.54
N LYS A 229 -9.22 -4.79 -2.13
CA LYS A 229 -10.28 -5.69 -2.66
C LYS A 229 -9.76 -6.51 -3.84
N CYS A 230 -8.99 -5.90 -4.76
CA CYS A 230 -8.24 -6.63 -5.80
C CYS A 230 -7.30 -7.69 -5.20
N PHE A 231 -6.46 -7.33 -4.22
CA PHE A 231 -5.50 -8.25 -3.64
C PHE A 231 -6.10 -9.36 -2.79
N ALA A 232 -7.24 -9.08 -2.14
CA ALA A 232 -7.99 -10.06 -1.37
C ALA A 232 -8.68 -11.08 -2.29
N SER A 233 -9.03 -10.67 -3.50
CA SER A 233 -9.45 -11.58 -4.56
C SER A 233 -8.25 -12.29 -5.22
N ASP A 234 -8.53 -13.34 -5.99
CA ASP A 234 -7.53 -13.98 -6.85
C ASP A 234 -7.41 -13.28 -8.23
N TYR A 235 -8.10 -12.15 -8.47
CA TYR A 235 -8.16 -11.47 -9.77
C TYR A 235 -6.78 -11.04 -10.29
N ASP A 236 -6.07 -10.18 -9.54
CA ASP A 236 -4.73 -9.72 -9.93
C ASP A 236 -3.76 -10.89 -10.05
N GLN A 237 -3.84 -11.84 -9.12
CA GLN A 237 -3.00 -13.03 -9.15
C GLN A 237 -3.19 -13.79 -10.47
N ASN A 238 -4.43 -14.00 -10.91
CA ASN A 238 -4.74 -14.71 -12.13
C ASN A 238 -4.33 -13.92 -13.39
N GLN A 239 -4.52 -12.60 -13.41
CA GLN A 239 -4.08 -11.76 -14.53
C GLN A 239 -2.55 -11.78 -14.70
N LEU A 240 -1.81 -11.72 -13.59
CA LEU A 240 -0.35 -11.64 -13.61
C LEU A 240 0.34 -12.99 -13.87
N LYS A 241 -0.37 -14.12 -13.77
CA LYS A 241 0.18 -15.47 -14.09
C LYS A 241 0.69 -15.59 -15.53
N VAL A 242 0.19 -14.77 -16.47
CA VAL A 242 0.70 -14.74 -17.85
C VAL A 242 2.18 -14.34 -17.91
N PHE A 243 2.69 -13.65 -16.89
CA PHE A 243 4.09 -13.26 -16.77
C PHE A 243 4.91 -14.25 -15.92
N SER A 244 4.35 -15.39 -15.53
CA SER A 244 5.04 -16.40 -14.71
C SER A 244 6.42 -16.75 -15.29
N GLY A 245 7.45 -16.69 -14.45
CA GLY A 245 8.84 -16.96 -14.83
C GLY A 245 9.57 -15.80 -15.51
N MET A 246 8.89 -14.70 -15.85
CA MET A 246 9.57 -13.49 -16.33
C MET A 246 10.43 -12.86 -15.23
N LYS A 247 11.50 -12.18 -15.64
CA LYS A 247 12.44 -11.50 -14.75
C LYS A 247 12.64 -10.06 -15.20
N ILE A 248 12.70 -9.14 -14.24
CA ILE A 248 13.11 -7.75 -14.48
C ILE A 248 14.55 -7.77 -15.05
N LYS A 249 14.77 -7.06 -16.16
CA LYS A 249 16.03 -7.08 -16.91
C LYS A 249 16.89 -5.84 -16.70
N CYS A 250 16.28 -4.71 -16.32
CA CYS A 250 17.01 -3.49 -16.03
C CYS A 250 17.72 -3.56 -14.67
N PRO A 251 18.75 -2.72 -14.43
CA PRO A 251 19.29 -2.51 -13.09
C PRO A 251 18.16 -2.19 -12.10
N ALA A 252 18.17 -2.86 -10.95
CA ALA A 252 17.18 -2.71 -9.91
C ALA A 252 17.84 -2.46 -8.55
N MET A 253 17.22 -1.61 -7.74
CA MET A 253 17.63 -1.32 -6.37
C MET A 253 16.44 -1.49 -5.43
N PHE A 254 16.68 -2.09 -4.27
CA PHE A 254 15.72 -2.17 -3.17
C PHE A 254 16.27 -1.44 -1.95
N ILE A 255 15.44 -0.59 -1.34
CA ILE A 255 15.80 0.18 -0.14
C ILE A 255 14.69 -0.05 0.89
N SER A 256 15.02 -0.62 2.05
CA SER A 256 14.07 -0.76 3.16
C SER A 256 14.64 -0.16 4.44
N GLY A 257 13.74 0.20 5.35
CA GLY A 257 14.09 0.64 6.69
C GLY A 257 14.38 -0.57 7.58
N ALA A 258 15.38 -0.46 8.46
CA ALA A 258 15.70 -1.53 9.41
C ALA A 258 14.55 -1.87 10.37
N ASN A 259 13.59 -0.94 10.53
CA ASN A 259 12.39 -1.08 11.35
C ASN A 259 11.10 -1.09 10.51
N ASP A 260 11.18 -1.43 9.23
CA ASP A 260 10.02 -1.69 8.38
C ASP A 260 9.66 -3.19 8.40
N TRP A 261 8.38 -3.49 8.66
CA TRP A 261 7.85 -4.87 8.71
C TRP A 261 7.52 -5.44 7.32
N GLY A 262 7.55 -4.60 6.28
CA GLY A 262 7.40 -5.00 4.88
C GLY A 262 8.69 -5.52 4.28
#